data_AF-A0A351X612-F1
#
_entry.id   AF-A0A351X612-F1
#
_cell.length_a   1.000
_cell.length_b   1.000
_cell.length_c   1.000
_cell.angle_alpha   90.00
_cell.angle_beta   90.00
_cell.angle_gamma   90.00
#
_symmetry.space_group_name_H-M   'P 1'
#
loop_
_entity.id
_entity.type
_entity.pdbx_description
1 polymer ?
#
loop_
_entity_poly.entity_id
_entity_poly.type
_entity_poly.pdbx_seq_one_letter_code
_entity_poly.pdbx_strand_id
1 'polypeptide(L)'
;MSADCQVYLLDPKNLSPETIAVTFAKTSRSPQSFREIAAELNDEKSAQFHEKWVVGYGHASVAEHAVLHIAVENCSRLAVEALESCRLASYTEKSTRYQKWTPQDHHTPTELDGHALKPVFIRTIEALFTSYQEALPAVKAVIEQEHPREEGESDGAWERRIRSRYVDICRFYLPAAALANVGMTINARALEHSISKMLSHPLLEVQALGRELKRVAQENTPTLVKYANPIPYLDAVQSDLTRSAAEFLPQSSERSDWCQLVDYDREVENRILTACLYRFGGNDYAHTLSSIRNLIPTDRQRLAQEILASLEKFVIPLRELEYGNFTFDLMLDQGGYFELKRHRMMTQTPQMLTTRLGYA
;
A
#
# COMPACT_ATOMS: atom_id res chain seq x y z
N MET A 1 39.82 -9.24 -19.40
CA MET A 1 38.74 -8.29 -19.80
C MET A 1 39.16 -6.91 -19.33
N SER A 2 38.96 -5.84 -20.13
CA SER A 2 39.27 -4.48 -19.66
C SER A 2 38.43 -4.17 -18.42
N ALA A 3 38.99 -3.41 -17.48
CA ALA A 3 38.33 -3.00 -16.24
C ALA A 3 37.33 -1.85 -16.46
N ASP A 4 36.67 -1.81 -17.62
CA ASP A 4 35.73 -0.76 -17.97
C ASP A 4 34.42 -0.96 -17.22
N CYS A 5 33.81 0.13 -16.76
CA CYS A 5 32.47 0.09 -16.17
C CYS A 5 31.46 -0.38 -17.22
N GLN A 6 30.74 -1.45 -16.90
CA GLN A 6 29.69 -2.00 -17.77
C GLN A 6 28.34 -1.88 -17.08
N VAL A 7 27.36 -1.32 -17.79
CA VAL A 7 25.96 -1.21 -17.33
C VAL A 7 25.09 -1.92 -18.35
N TYR A 8 24.34 -2.94 -17.91
CA TYR A 8 23.44 -3.71 -18.78
C TYR A 8 22.30 -4.33 -17.98
N LEU A 9 21.21 -4.65 -18.68
CA LEU A 9 20.04 -5.31 -18.12
C LEU A 9 20.18 -6.84 -18.24
N LEU A 10 19.82 -7.57 -17.18
CA LEU A 10 19.43 -8.97 -17.28
C LEU A 10 17.95 -9.02 -17.65
N ASP A 11 17.65 -9.34 -18.91
CA ASP A 11 16.30 -9.21 -19.46
C ASP A 11 15.37 -10.32 -18.93
N PRO A 12 14.29 -9.98 -18.18
CA PRO A 12 13.33 -10.96 -17.67
C PRO A 12 12.54 -11.68 -18.77
N LYS A 13 12.63 -11.25 -20.04
CA LYS A 13 12.10 -12.02 -21.18
C LYS A 13 12.93 -13.27 -21.49
N ASN A 14 14.20 -13.28 -21.10
CA ASN A 14 15.14 -14.36 -21.42
C ASN A 14 15.53 -15.19 -20.18
N LEU A 15 15.38 -14.62 -18.98
CA LEU A 15 15.77 -15.25 -17.72
C LEU A 15 14.59 -15.26 -16.76
N SER A 16 14.35 -16.39 -16.10
CA SER A 16 13.32 -16.49 -15.07
C SER A 16 13.65 -15.57 -13.87
N PRO A 17 12.65 -15.06 -13.13
CA PRO A 17 12.88 -14.23 -11.95
C PRO A 17 13.79 -14.90 -10.92
N GLU A 18 13.66 -16.21 -10.70
CA GLU A 18 14.53 -16.96 -9.80
C GLU A 18 15.99 -17.01 -10.32
N THR A 19 16.19 -17.17 -11.63
CA THR A 19 17.53 -17.18 -12.22
C THR A 19 18.22 -15.82 -12.11
N ILE A 20 17.49 -14.72 -12.31
CA ILE A 20 18.00 -13.37 -12.09
C ILE A 20 18.43 -13.19 -10.62
N ALA A 21 17.57 -13.62 -9.68
CA ALA A 21 17.87 -13.55 -8.25
C ALA A 21 19.13 -14.35 -7.87
N VAL A 22 19.28 -15.59 -8.36
CA VAL A 22 20.49 -16.40 -8.11
C VAL A 22 21.73 -15.80 -8.76
N THR A 23 21.60 -15.23 -9.96
CA THR A 23 22.70 -14.56 -10.67
C THR A 23 23.28 -13.45 -9.80
N PHE A 24 22.41 -12.58 -9.24
CA PHE A 24 22.86 -11.51 -8.36
C PHE A 24 23.41 -12.02 -7.03
N ALA A 25 22.82 -13.06 -6.43
CA ALA A 25 23.33 -13.63 -5.19
C ALA A 25 24.75 -14.21 -5.33
N LYS A 26 25.04 -14.88 -6.45
CA LYS A 26 26.31 -15.55 -6.72
C LYS A 26 27.50 -14.60 -6.85
N THR A 27 27.31 -13.32 -7.19
CA THR A 27 28.43 -12.36 -7.36
C THR A 27 29.28 -12.19 -6.11
N SER A 28 28.69 -12.34 -4.92
CA SER A 28 29.41 -12.27 -3.65
C SER A 28 30.43 -13.41 -3.46
N ARG A 29 30.36 -14.46 -4.30
CA ARG A 29 31.13 -15.71 -4.18
C ARG A 29 31.71 -16.21 -5.51
N SER A 30 31.57 -15.45 -6.59
CA SER A 30 32.13 -15.77 -7.91
C SER A 30 32.89 -14.57 -8.47
N PRO A 31 34.09 -14.76 -9.03
CA PRO A 31 34.85 -13.69 -9.69
C PRO A 31 34.32 -13.36 -11.09
N GLN A 32 33.32 -14.09 -11.59
CA GLN A 32 32.76 -13.93 -12.94
C GLN A 32 31.80 -12.74 -13.05
N SER A 33 31.61 -12.26 -14.27
CA SER A 33 30.57 -11.26 -14.58
C SER A 33 29.16 -11.83 -14.45
N PHE A 34 28.14 -10.97 -14.28
CA PHE A 34 26.75 -11.44 -14.20
C PHE A 34 26.28 -12.19 -15.46
N ARG A 35 26.80 -11.86 -16.66
CA ARG A 35 26.47 -12.60 -17.90
C ARG A 35 27.00 -14.03 -17.87
N GLU A 36 28.23 -14.22 -17.42
CA GLU A 36 28.86 -15.54 -17.29
C GLU A 36 28.13 -16.36 -16.23
N ILE A 37 27.83 -15.76 -15.07
CA ILE A 37 27.05 -16.42 -14.00
C ILE A 37 25.67 -16.84 -14.50
N ALA A 38 24.94 -15.94 -15.18
CA ALA A 38 23.62 -16.23 -15.72
C ALA A 38 23.64 -17.37 -16.75
N ALA A 39 24.65 -17.41 -17.63
CA ALA A 39 24.80 -18.43 -18.66
C ALA A 39 25.04 -19.85 -18.09
N GLU A 40 25.53 -19.96 -16.85
CA GLU A 40 25.71 -21.25 -16.16
C GLU A 40 24.47 -21.75 -15.42
N LEU A 41 23.48 -20.88 -15.23
CA LEU A 41 22.25 -21.15 -14.49
C LEU A 41 21.13 -21.65 -15.40
N ASN A 42 20.27 -22.47 -14.81
CA ASN A 42 18.98 -22.87 -15.34
C ASN A 42 18.01 -22.96 -14.16
N ASP A 43 16.74 -23.24 -14.42
CA ASP A 43 15.73 -23.26 -13.37
C ASP A 43 16.04 -24.29 -12.27
N GLU A 44 16.56 -25.48 -12.59
CA GLU A 44 16.89 -26.48 -11.57
C GLU A 44 18.05 -26.04 -10.67
N LYS A 45 19.13 -25.51 -11.24
CA LYS A 45 20.27 -25.00 -10.46
C LYS A 45 19.88 -23.79 -9.62
N SER A 46 19.00 -22.94 -10.14
CA SER A 46 18.48 -21.78 -9.43
C SER A 46 17.60 -22.22 -8.24
N ALA A 47 16.71 -23.19 -8.44
CA ALA A 47 15.87 -23.75 -7.38
C ALA A 47 16.70 -24.42 -6.27
N GLN A 48 17.71 -25.24 -6.63
CA GLN A 48 18.61 -25.85 -5.65
C GLN A 48 19.39 -24.81 -4.84
N PHE A 49 19.81 -23.71 -5.48
CA PHE A 49 20.47 -22.61 -4.80
C PHE A 49 19.52 -21.93 -3.81
N HIS A 50 18.28 -21.64 -4.22
CA HIS A 50 17.27 -21.02 -3.36
C HIS A 50 16.91 -21.89 -2.17
N GLU A 51 16.66 -23.19 -2.35
CA GLU A 51 16.38 -24.12 -1.25
C GLU A 51 17.53 -24.15 -0.24
N LYS A 52 18.78 -24.18 -0.73
CA LYS A 52 19.93 -24.17 0.15
C LYS A 52 20.06 -22.84 0.90
N TRP A 53 20.09 -21.72 0.18
CA TRP A 53 20.58 -20.43 0.71
C TRP A 53 19.47 -19.47 1.13
N VAL A 54 18.37 -19.37 0.39
CA VAL A 54 17.28 -18.47 0.73
C VAL A 54 16.42 -19.07 1.83
N VAL A 55 16.01 -20.33 1.64
CA VAL A 55 15.18 -21.06 2.59
C VAL A 55 16.02 -21.57 3.77
N GLY A 56 17.09 -22.33 3.50
CA GLY A 56 17.88 -22.98 4.54
C GLY A 56 18.72 -22.04 5.42
N TYR A 57 19.30 -20.98 4.85
CA TYR A 57 20.13 -20.01 5.60
C TYR A 57 19.43 -18.68 5.89
N GLY A 58 18.18 -18.49 5.46
CA GLY A 58 17.41 -17.28 5.74
C GLY A 58 17.89 -16.03 5.01
N HIS A 59 18.60 -16.16 3.88
CA HIS A 59 19.05 -15.04 3.05
C HIS A 59 17.88 -14.47 2.21
N ALA A 60 16.81 -14.04 2.88
CA ALA A 60 15.55 -13.64 2.25
C ALA A 60 15.67 -12.44 1.29
N SER A 61 16.69 -11.59 1.43
CA SER A 61 16.90 -10.44 0.55
C SER A 61 17.21 -10.83 -0.90
N VAL A 62 17.73 -12.03 -1.15
CA VAL A 62 17.95 -12.53 -2.53
C VAL A 62 16.63 -12.61 -3.30
N ALA A 63 15.54 -12.95 -2.62
CA ALA A 63 14.21 -13.05 -3.22
C ALA A 63 13.66 -11.69 -3.68
N GLU A 64 14.24 -10.56 -3.26
CA GLU A 64 13.80 -9.23 -3.68
C GLU A 64 14.09 -8.94 -5.16
N HIS A 65 15.04 -9.66 -5.76
CA HIS A 65 15.35 -9.53 -7.18
C HIS A 65 14.34 -10.22 -8.09
N ALA A 66 13.53 -11.15 -7.57
CA ALA A 66 12.46 -11.79 -8.31
C ALA A 66 11.18 -10.94 -8.19
N VAL A 67 10.74 -10.32 -9.28
CA VAL A 67 9.57 -9.42 -9.31
C VAL A 67 8.45 -10.05 -10.11
N LEU A 68 7.22 -9.99 -9.58
CA LEU A 68 6.00 -10.47 -10.23
C LEU A 68 5.04 -9.32 -10.48
N HIS A 69 4.31 -9.41 -11.59
CA HIS A 69 3.19 -8.55 -11.93
C HIS A 69 1.91 -9.39 -11.89
N ILE A 70 1.01 -9.10 -10.95
CA ILE A 70 -0.17 -9.93 -10.67
C ILE A 70 -1.43 -9.06 -10.84
N ALA A 71 -2.37 -9.54 -11.65
CA ALA A 71 -3.70 -8.95 -11.76
C ALA A 71 -4.67 -9.69 -10.83
N VAL A 72 -5.36 -8.93 -9.99
CA VAL A 72 -6.43 -9.45 -9.11
C VAL A 72 -7.72 -8.75 -9.51
N GLU A 73 -8.75 -9.51 -9.85
CA GLU A 73 -10.01 -8.98 -10.36
C GLU A 73 -11.19 -9.54 -9.58
N ASN A 74 -12.28 -8.78 -9.52
CA ASN A 74 -13.54 -9.19 -8.91
C ASN A 74 -13.42 -9.64 -7.45
N CYS A 75 -12.63 -8.91 -6.66
CA CYS A 75 -12.54 -9.07 -5.21
C CYS A 75 -13.18 -7.86 -4.51
N SER A 76 -13.69 -8.04 -3.29
CA SER A 76 -14.27 -6.92 -2.55
C SER A 76 -13.22 -5.83 -2.28
N ARG A 77 -13.66 -4.58 -2.15
CA ARG A 77 -12.78 -3.47 -1.72
C ARG A 77 -12.13 -3.75 -0.37
N LEU A 78 -12.79 -4.51 0.51
CA LEU A 78 -12.23 -4.94 1.77
C LEU A 78 -11.06 -5.93 1.60
N ALA A 79 -11.16 -6.87 0.64
CA ALA A 79 -10.05 -7.76 0.30
C ALA A 79 -8.90 -7.02 -0.39
N VAL A 80 -9.21 -6.04 -1.26
CA VAL A 80 -8.21 -5.15 -1.85
C VAL A 80 -7.44 -4.40 -0.75
N GLU A 81 -8.12 -3.91 0.28
CA GLU A 81 -7.47 -3.23 1.40
C GLU A 81 -6.44 -4.12 2.11
N ALA A 82 -6.78 -5.38 2.37
CA ALA A 82 -5.84 -6.34 2.95
C ALA A 82 -4.63 -6.58 2.05
N LEU A 83 -4.84 -6.70 0.73
CA LEU A 83 -3.78 -6.86 -0.27
C LEU A 83 -2.85 -5.63 -0.35
N GLU A 84 -3.42 -4.43 -0.33
CA GLU A 84 -2.69 -3.16 -0.41
C GLU A 84 -1.99 -2.77 0.90
N SER A 85 -2.19 -3.52 1.98
CA SER A 85 -1.51 -3.30 3.26
C SER A 85 0.02 -3.53 3.19
N CYS A 86 0.53 -4.16 2.14
CA CYS A 86 1.97 -4.30 1.91
C CYS A 86 2.56 -3.02 1.32
N ARG A 87 3.39 -2.34 2.11
CA ARG A 87 4.04 -1.06 1.72
C ARG A 87 5.08 -1.23 0.60
N LEU A 88 5.71 -2.41 0.50
CA LEU A 88 6.80 -2.71 -0.43
C LEU A 88 6.27 -3.33 -1.74
N ALA A 89 5.31 -2.64 -2.36
CA ALA A 89 4.69 -3.03 -3.61
C ALA A 89 4.11 -1.81 -4.35
N SER A 90 3.77 -2.00 -5.61
CA SER A 90 3.08 -1.02 -6.45
C SER A 90 1.67 -1.54 -6.76
N TYR A 91 0.68 -0.67 -6.63
CA TYR A 91 -0.72 -0.99 -6.88
C TYR A 91 -1.37 0.04 -7.81
N THR A 92 -2.29 -0.45 -8.64
CA THR A 92 -3.25 0.35 -9.41
C THR A 92 -4.63 -0.28 -9.26
N GLU A 93 -5.50 0.36 -8.48
CA GLU A 93 -6.88 -0.08 -8.23
C GLU A 93 -7.88 0.57 -9.22
N LYS A 94 -8.93 -0.17 -9.58
CA LYS A 94 -10.13 0.32 -10.27
C LYS A 94 -10.73 1.51 -9.48
N SER A 95 -10.61 2.72 -10.04
CA SER A 95 -11.04 3.94 -9.36
C SER A 95 -12.56 4.08 -9.25
N THR A 96 -13.03 4.29 -8.01
CA THR A 96 -14.43 4.65 -7.70
C THR A 96 -14.86 6.02 -8.20
N ARG A 97 -13.92 6.87 -8.61
CA ARG A 97 -14.20 8.21 -9.13
C ARG A 97 -14.47 8.23 -10.64
N TYR A 98 -14.07 7.18 -11.35
CA TYR A 98 -14.13 7.14 -12.82
C TYR A 98 -14.99 6.00 -13.34
N GLN A 99 -15.01 4.88 -12.61
CA GLN A 99 -15.81 3.71 -12.96
C GLN A 99 -17.20 3.79 -12.33
N LYS A 100 -18.13 2.98 -12.85
CA LYS A 100 -19.48 2.86 -12.31
C LYS A 100 -19.76 1.38 -12.02
N TRP A 101 -20.60 1.14 -11.03
CA TRP A 101 -21.01 -0.20 -10.61
C TRP A 101 -22.49 -0.45 -10.91
N THR A 102 -22.81 -1.72 -11.03
CA THR A 102 -24.15 -2.29 -11.13
C THR A 102 -24.49 -3.08 -9.86
N PRO A 103 -25.77 -3.41 -9.61
CA PRO A 103 -26.15 -4.18 -8.43
C PRO A 103 -25.49 -5.56 -8.34
N GLN A 104 -24.98 -6.10 -9.44
CA GLN A 104 -24.32 -7.40 -9.49
C GLN A 104 -22.82 -7.32 -9.11
N ASP A 105 -22.24 -6.11 -9.04
CA ASP A 105 -20.82 -5.89 -8.80
C ASP A 105 -20.48 -5.89 -7.30
N HIS A 106 -20.92 -6.92 -6.56
CA HIS A 106 -20.66 -7.06 -5.13
C HIS A 106 -20.22 -8.48 -4.73
N HIS A 107 -19.43 -8.56 -3.67
CA HIS A 107 -19.07 -9.81 -3.00
C HIS A 107 -20.10 -10.14 -1.92
N THR A 108 -20.50 -11.41 -1.83
CA THR A 108 -21.26 -11.93 -0.68
C THR A 108 -20.34 -12.83 0.15
N PRO A 109 -20.04 -12.47 1.41
CA PRO A 109 -19.18 -13.27 2.29
C PRO A 109 -19.72 -14.69 2.49
N THR A 110 -18.85 -15.69 2.37
CA THR A 110 -19.22 -17.10 2.58
C THR A 110 -19.51 -17.41 4.04
N GLU A 111 -19.01 -16.60 4.97
CA GLU A 111 -19.35 -16.63 6.40
C GLU A 111 -20.86 -16.46 6.65
N LEU A 112 -21.60 -15.89 5.68
CA LEU A 112 -23.05 -15.73 5.77
C LEU A 112 -23.84 -16.94 5.27
N ASP A 113 -23.19 -17.97 4.72
CA ASP A 113 -23.89 -19.16 4.22
C ASP A 113 -24.65 -19.88 5.34
N GLY A 114 -25.97 -20.02 5.17
CA GLY A 114 -26.87 -20.55 6.21
C GLY A 114 -27.10 -19.61 7.41
N HIS A 115 -26.47 -18.43 7.44
CA HIS A 115 -26.58 -17.49 8.55
C HIS A 115 -27.84 -16.60 8.43
N ALA A 116 -28.47 -16.31 9.57
CA ALA A 116 -29.71 -15.52 9.64
C ALA A 116 -29.57 -14.09 9.10
N LEU A 117 -28.33 -13.55 9.07
CA LEU A 117 -28.06 -12.20 8.54
C LEU A 117 -27.92 -12.13 7.03
N LYS A 118 -27.77 -13.26 6.32
CA LYS A 118 -27.56 -13.26 4.85
C LYS A 118 -28.67 -12.50 4.10
N PRO A 119 -29.97 -12.70 4.39
CA PRO A 119 -31.02 -11.95 3.70
C PRO A 119 -30.98 -10.44 3.99
N VAL A 120 -30.59 -10.05 5.20
CA VAL A 120 -30.46 -8.63 5.58
C VAL A 120 -29.29 -7.99 4.84
N PHE A 121 -28.15 -8.69 4.78
CA PHE A 121 -26.97 -8.25 4.04
C PHE A 121 -27.31 -8.02 2.56
N ILE A 122 -27.87 -9.04 1.89
CA ILE A 122 -28.20 -8.96 0.45
C ILE A 122 -29.14 -7.79 0.16
N ARG A 123 -30.25 -7.67 0.90
CA ARG A 123 -31.21 -6.56 0.72
C ARG A 123 -30.56 -5.19 0.93
N THR A 124 -29.66 -5.08 1.90
CA THR A 124 -28.96 -3.80 2.18
C THR A 124 -28.01 -3.44 1.05
N ILE A 125 -27.23 -4.41 0.56
CA ILE A 125 -26.32 -4.22 -0.55
C ILE A 125 -27.08 -3.84 -1.83
N GLU A 126 -28.15 -4.58 -2.16
CA GLU A 126 -29.00 -4.28 -3.31
C GLU A 126 -29.58 -2.86 -3.23
N ALA A 127 -30.11 -2.46 -2.07
CA ALA A 127 -30.64 -1.12 -1.86
C ALA A 127 -29.56 -0.04 -2.07
N LEU A 128 -28.36 -0.24 -1.54
CA LEU A 128 -27.23 0.69 -1.72
C LEU A 128 -26.85 0.86 -3.20
N PHE A 129 -26.76 -0.24 -3.96
CA PHE A 129 -26.45 -0.17 -5.38
C PHE A 129 -27.59 0.43 -6.21
N THR A 130 -28.85 0.15 -5.86
CA THR A 130 -30.00 0.81 -6.50
C THR A 130 -29.96 2.32 -6.26
N SER A 131 -29.78 2.75 -5.00
CA SER A 131 -29.66 4.18 -4.68
C SER A 131 -28.46 4.84 -5.35
N TYR A 132 -27.32 4.14 -5.47
CA TYR A 132 -26.18 4.60 -6.24
C TYR A 132 -26.55 4.87 -7.71
N GLN A 133 -27.24 3.94 -8.36
CA GLN A 133 -27.62 4.07 -9.76
C GLN A 133 -28.66 5.18 -10.00
N GLU A 134 -29.60 5.35 -9.08
CA GLU A 134 -30.61 6.41 -9.11
C GLU A 134 -30.00 7.80 -8.84
N ALA A 135 -29.00 7.88 -7.95
CA ALA A 135 -28.31 9.12 -7.63
C ALA A 135 -27.45 9.64 -8.78
N LEU A 136 -26.79 8.76 -9.55
CA LEU A 136 -25.91 9.15 -10.65
C LEU A 136 -26.53 10.16 -11.65
N PRO A 137 -27.70 9.90 -12.26
CA PRO A 137 -28.32 10.87 -13.17
C PRO A 137 -28.80 12.14 -12.46
N ALA A 138 -29.30 12.04 -11.22
CA ALA A 138 -29.79 13.19 -10.46
C ALA A 138 -28.66 14.16 -10.11
N VAL A 139 -27.55 13.64 -9.57
CA VAL A 139 -26.36 14.45 -9.24
C VAL A 139 -25.69 14.96 -10.51
N LYS A 140 -25.63 14.14 -11.58
CA LYS A 140 -25.12 14.59 -12.88
C LYS A 140 -25.86 15.83 -13.38
N ALA A 141 -27.20 15.85 -13.32
CA ALA A 141 -27.99 16.99 -13.79
C ALA A 141 -27.68 18.30 -13.04
N VAL A 142 -27.39 18.22 -11.74
CA VAL A 142 -26.95 19.39 -10.93
C VAL A 142 -25.55 19.85 -11.37
N ILE A 143 -24.61 18.91 -11.49
CA ILE A 143 -23.23 19.19 -11.90
C ILE A 143 -23.18 19.78 -13.33
N GLU A 144 -24.05 19.34 -14.24
CA GLU A 144 -24.15 19.91 -15.59
C GLU A 144 -24.58 21.39 -15.58
N GLN A 145 -25.43 21.80 -14.62
CA GLN A 145 -25.86 23.19 -14.46
C GLN A 145 -24.75 24.06 -13.86
N GLU A 146 -24.00 23.55 -12.88
CA GLU A 146 -22.89 24.27 -12.24
C GLU A 146 -21.63 24.34 -13.11
N HIS A 147 -21.44 23.36 -13.99
CA HIS A 147 -20.28 23.25 -14.87
C HIS A 147 -20.71 23.13 -16.33
N PRO A 148 -21.25 24.21 -16.93
CA PRO A 148 -21.61 24.21 -18.34
C PRO A 148 -20.39 24.00 -19.24
N ARG A 149 -20.65 23.71 -20.50
CA ARG A 149 -19.63 23.55 -21.54
C ARG A 149 -18.83 24.84 -21.70
N GLU A 150 -17.53 24.69 -21.85
CA GLU A 150 -16.65 25.80 -22.20
C GLU A 150 -16.68 26.05 -23.72
N GLU A 151 -16.33 27.27 -24.14
CA GLU A 151 -16.27 27.60 -25.56
C GLU A 151 -15.23 26.72 -26.28
N GLY A 152 -15.65 26.04 -27.35
CA GLY A 152 -14.81 25.10 -28.10
C GLY A 152 -14.67 23.71 -27.46
N GLU A 153 -15.31 23.43 -26.32
CA GLU A 153 -15.28 22.12 -25.68
C GLU A 153 -16.24 21.13 -26.37
N SER A 154 -15.71 19.95 -26.75
CA SER A 154 -16.54 18.87 -27.28
C SER A 154 -17.37 18.19 -26.19
N ASP A 155 -18.52 17.62 -26.54
CA ASP A 155 -19.38 16.84 -25.64
C ASP A 155 -18.63 15.75 -24.86
N GLY A 156 -17.69 15.07 -25.52
CA GLY A 156 -16.88 14.03 -24.89
C GLY A 156 -15.82 14.57 -23.91
N ALA A 157 -15.27 15.76 -24.19
CA ALA A 157 -14.35 16.43 -23.27
C ALA A 157 -15.10 16.96 -22.04
N TRP A 158 -16.27 17.56 -22.27
CA TRP A 158 -17.16 18.03 -21.21
C TRP A 158 -17.60 16.88 -20.29
N GLU A 159 -18.12 15.78 -20.84
CA GLU A 159 -18.50 14.60 -20.04
C GLU A 159 -17.32 14.09 -19.23
N ARG A 160 -16.10 13.99 -19.80
CA ARG A 160 -14.90 13.57 -19.06
C ARG A 160 -14.56 14.52 -17.91
N ARG A 161 -14.71 15.82 -18.10
CA ARG A 161 -14.45 16.86 -17.09
C ARG A 161 -15.44 16.81 -15.93
N ILE A 162 -16.73 16.61 -16.21
CA ILE A 162 -17.76 16.57 -15.17
C ILE A 162 -17.94 15.19 -14.54
N ARG A 163 -17.57 14.11 -15.24
CA ARG A 163 -17.81 12.72 -14.81
C ARG A 163 -17.26 12.44 -13.42
N SER A 164 -16.01 12.80 -13.17
CA SER A 164 -15.42 12.54 -11.87
C SER A 164 -16.09 13.34 -10.75
N ARG A 165 -16.75 14.46 -11.03
CA ARG A 165 -17.42 15.26 -9.99
C ARG A 165 -18.66 14.54 -9.47
N TYR A 166 -19.57 14.17 -10.37
CA TYR A 166 -20.81 13.51 -9.94
C TYR A 166 -20.58 12.06 -9.47
N VAL A 167 -19.65 11.34 -10.10
CA VAL A 167 -19.33 9.95 -9.69
C VAL A 167 -18.65 9.93 -8.32
N ASP A 168 -17.72 10.85 -8.04
CA ASP A 168 -17.04 10.92 -6.75
C ASP A 168 -17.99 11.26 -5.59
N ILE A 169 -19.04 12.05 -5.85
CA ILE A 169 -20.12 12.29 -4.89
C ILE A 169 -21.00 11.03 -4.72
N CYS A 170 -21.37 10.36 -5.81
CA CYS A 170 -22.23 9.18 -5.72
C CYS A 170 -21.53 7.98 -5.07
N ARG A 171 -20.19 7.92 -5.09
CA ARG A 171 -19.44 6.75 -4.60
C ARG A 171 -19.68 6.45 -3.11
N PHE A 172 -20.19 7.40 -2.33
CA PHE A 172 -20.51 7.19 -0.91
C PHE A 172 -21.63 6.17 -0.68
N TYR A 173 -22.42 5.85 -1.71
CA TYR A 173 -23.36 4.71 -1.67
C TYR A 173 -22.66 3.35 -1.81
N LEU A 174 -21.43 3.29 -2.34
CA LEU A 174 -20.77 2.01 -2.63
C LEU A 174 -20.33 1.34 -1.32
N PRO A 175 -20.79 0.11 -1.03
CA PRO A 175 -20.36 -0.62 0.15
C PRO A 175 -18.94 -1.15 -0.01
N ALA A 176 -18.28 -1.50 1.10
CA ALA A 176 -16.99 -2.18 1.10
C ALA A 176 -17.01 -3.55 0.37
N ALA A 177 -18.20 -4.13 0.20
CA ALA A 177 -18.45 -5.33 -0.58
C ALA A 177 -18.41 -5.09 -2.10
N ALA A 178 -18.39 -3.84 -2.58
CA ALA A 178 -18.29 -3.55 -4.00
C ALA A 178 -17.03 -4.18 -4.60
N LEU A 179 -17.14 -4.76 -5.79
CA LEU A 179 -16.03 -5.44 -6.44
C LEU A 179 -15.04 -4.45 -7.05
N ALA A 180 -13.76 -4.75 -6.92
CA ALA A 180 -12.66 -3.99 -7.47
C ALA A 180 -11.65 -4.91 -8.16
N ASN A 181 -10.86 -4.28 -9.03
CA ASN A 181 -9.71 -4.91 -9.67
C ASN A 181 -8.47 -4.13 -9.23
N VAL A 182 -7.38 -4.82 -9.00
CA VAL A 182 -6.10 -4.23 -8.61
C VAL A 182 -4.96 -4.94 -9.35
N GLY A 183 -4.16 -4.15 -10.06
CA GLY A 183 -2.86 -4.59 -10.55
C GLY A 183 -1.82 -4.41 -9.46
N MET A 184 -1.03 -5.44 -9.17
CA MET A 184 0.05 -5.44 -8.19
C MET A 184 1.39 -5.74 -8.86
N THR A 185 2.44 -5.00 -8.50
CA THR A 185 3.83 -5.36 -8.80
C THR A 185 4.60 -5.47 -7.48
N ILE A 186 5.23 -6.61 -7.24
CA ILE A 186 5.81 -6.94 -5.93
C ILE A 186 6.98 -7.92 -6.10
N ASN A 187 8.00 -7.81 -5.24
CA ASN A 187 9.08 -8.79 -5.22
C ASN A 187 8.70 -10.04 -4.40
N ALA A 188 9.38 -11.16 -4.63
CA ALA A 188 9.01 -12.44 -4.02
C ALA A 188 9.12 -12.44 -2.49
N ARG A 189 10.07 -11.68 -1.90
CA ARG A 189 10.20 -11.54 -0.44
C ARG A 189 8.97 -10.86 0.17
N ALA A 190 8.58 -9.72 -0.39
CA ALA A 190 7.41 -8.97 0.05
C ALA A 190 6.12 -9.75 -0.22
N LEU A 191 6.06 -10.49 -1.33
CA LEU A 191 4.93 -11.33 -1.70
C LEU A 191 4.75 -12.51 -0.74
N GLU A 192 5.82 -13.23 -0.39
CA GLU A 192 5.78 -14.31 0.61
C GLU A 192 5.20 -13.82 1.94
N HIS A 193 5.67 -12.66 2.42
CA HIS A 193 5.16 -12.06 3.64
C HIS A 193 3.69 -11.64 3.52
N SER A 194 3.31 -11.04 2.39
CA SER A 194 1.93 -10.61 2.12
C SER A 194 0.97 -11.79 2.07
N ILE A 195 1.33 -12.87 1.36
CA ILE A 195 0.56 -14.12 1.32
C ILE A 195 0.40 -14.68 2.73
N SER A 196 1.50 -14.78 3.49
CA SER A 196 1.46 -15.33 4.85
C SER A 196 0.52 -14.54 5.77
N LYS A 197 0.54 -13.20 5.69
CA LYS A 197 -0.42 -12.33 6.38
C LYS A 197 -1.86 -12.58 5.92
N MET A 198 -2.11 -12.66 4.62
CA MET A 198 -3.45 -12.88 4.06
C MET A 198 -4.03 -14.25 4.46
N LEU A 199 -3.20 -15.29 4.47
CA LEU A 199 -3.57 -16.63 4.96
C LEU A 199 -3.88 -16.65 6.46
N SER A 200 -3.41 -15.64 7.21
CA SER A 200 -3.66 -15.47 8.66
C SER A 200 -4.80 -14.48 8.95
N HIS A 201 -5.45 -13.95 7.92
CA HIS A 201 -6.46 -12.91 8.07
C HIS A 201 -7.79 -13.51 8.58
N PRO A 202 -8.58 -12.80 9.41
CA PRO A 202 -9.85 -13.33 9.95
C PRO A 202 -10.94 -13.57 8.89
N LEU A 203 -10.91 -12.83 7.78
CA LEU A 203 -11.91 -12.94 6.70
C LEU A 203 -11.56 -14.07 5.72
N LEU A 204 -12.52 -14.93 5.44
CA LEU A 204 -12.36 -16.08 4.53
C LEU A 204 -12.05 -15.66 3.10
N GLU A 205 -12.63 -14.55 2.62
CA GLU A 205 -12.33 -13.99 1.28
C GLU A 205 -10.84 -13.63 1.15
N VAL A 206 -10.26 -13.00 2.18
CA VAL A 206 -8.84 -12.60 2.18
C VAL A 206 -7.93 -13.83 2.21
N GLN A 207 -8.28 -14.84 3.00
CA GLN A 207 -7.54 -16.10 3.01
C GLN A 207 -7.63 -16.82 1.66
N ALA A 208 -8.80 -16.82 1.02
CA ALA A 208 -9.00 -17.41 -0.30
C ALA A 208 -8.17 -16.70 -1.35
N LEU A 209 -8.17 -15.36 -1.35
CA LEU A 209 -7.30 -14.56 -2.22
C LEU A 209 -5.81 -14.85 -1.95
N GLY A 210 -5.40 -14.99 -0.69
CA GLY A 210 -4.03 -15.38 -0.33
C GLY A 210 -3.63 -16.75 -0.89
N ARG A 211 -4.54 -17.73 -0.88
CA ARG A 211 -4.30 -19.06 -1.49
C ARG A 211 -4.12 -18.97 -3.01
N GLU A 212 -4.97 -18.20 -3.69
CA GLU A 212 -4.84 -18.01 -5.14
C GLU A 212 -3.58 -17.23 -5.54
N LEU A 213 -3.22 -16.19 -4.77
CA LEU A 213 -1.96 -15.48 -4.96
C LEU A 213 -0.76 -16.41 -4.81
N LYS A 214 -0.76 -17.29 -3.80
CA LYS A 214 0.28 -18.31 -3.63
C LYS A 214 0.35 -19.24 -4.84
N ARG A 215 -0.80 -19.77 -5.27
CA ARG A 215 -0.90 -20.68 -6.42
C ARG A 215 -0.31 -20.06 -7.69
N VAL A 216 -0.72 -18.84 -8.03
CA VAL A 216 -0.22 -18.11 -9.22
C VAL A 216 1.27 -17.77 -9.08
N ALA A 217 1.72 -17.33 -7.90
CA ALA A 217 3.13 -17.00 -7.68
C ALA A 217 4.06 -18.22 -7.78
N GLN A 218 3.59 -19.40 -7.38
CA GLN A 218 4.33 -20.66 -7.49
C GLN A 218 4.54 -21.11 -8.94
N GLU A 219 3.74 -20.64 -9.90
CA GLU A 219 3.97 -20.94 -11.32
C GLU A 219 5.24 -20.25 -11.87
N ASN A 220 5.69 -19.15 -11.25
CA ASN A 220 6.82 -18.35 -11.72
C ASN A 220 8.01 -18.31 -10.73
N THR A 221 7.74 -18.47 -9.43
CA THR A 221 8.72 -18.43 -8.35
C THR A 221 8.48 -19.58 -7.36
N PRO A 222 8.52 -20.85 -7.83
CA PRO A 222 8.08 -22.01 -7.05
C PRO A 222 8.83 -22.19 -5.73
N THR A 223 10.11 -21.83 -5.69
CA THR A 223 10.96 -22.00 -4.51
C THR A 223 10.77 -20.86 -3.52
N LEU A 224 10.68 -19.62 -4.03
CA LEU A 224 10.69 -18.41 -3.21
C LEU A 224 9.42 -18.17 -2.40
N VAL A 225 8.25 -18.61 -2.88
CA VAL A 225 6.97 -18.46 -2.15
C VAL A 225 6.45 -19.78 -1.55
N LYS A 226 7.24 -20.86 -1.64
CA LYS A 226 6.87 -22.20 -1.18
C LYS A 226 6.39 -22.22 0.27
N TYR A 227 7.10 -21.51 1.14
CA TYR A 227 6.89 -21.51 2.59
C TYR A 227 6.00 -20.36 3.09
N ALA A 228 5.35 -19.63 2.18
CA ALA A 228 4.32 -18.67 2.54
C ALA A 228 3.13 -19.39 3.20
N ASN A 229 3.09 -19.42 4.53
CA ASN A 229 2.16 -20.20 5.33
C ASN A 229 1.40 -19.28 6.31
N PRO A 230 0.26 -19.71 6.87
CA PRO A 230 -0.37 -18.99 7.97
C PRO A 230 0.64 -18.77 9.11
N ILE A 231 0.51 -17.63 9.79
CA ILE A 231 1.35 -17.17 10.90
C ILE A 231 0.49 -17.24 12.18
N PRO A 232 0.59 -18.33 12.97
CA PRO A 232 -0.25 -18.52 14.16
C PRO A 232 -0.14 -17.39 15.18
N TYR A 233 1.02 -16.73 15.24
CA TYR A 233 1.24 -15.56 16.09
C TYR A 233 0.26 -14.42 15.79
N LEU A 234 -0.06 -14.15 14.51
CA LEU A 234 -0.95 -13.05 14.14
C LEU A 234 -2.38 -13.32 14.60
N ASP A 235 -2.85 -14.56 14.42
CA ASP A 235 -4.18 -14.99 14.87
C ASP A 235 -4.31 -14.88 16.41
N ALA A 236 -3.32 -15.41 17.13
CA ALA A 236 -3.27 -15.34 18.60
C ALA A 236 -3.27 -13.88 19.11
N VAL A 237 -2.36 -13.05 18.59
CA VAL A 237 -2.23 -11.65 19.03
C VAL A 237 -3.46 -10.82 18.67
N GLN A 238 -4.08 -11.05 17.52
CA GLN A 238 -5.32 -10.37 17.16
C GLN A 238 -6.43 -10.68 18.17
N SER A 239 -6.62 -11.95 18.53
CA SER A 239 -7.63 -12.38 19.50
C SER A 239 -7.35 -11.78 20.89
N ASP A 240 -6.11 -11.88 21.35
CA ASP A 240 -5.70 -11.41 22.68
C ASP A 240 -5.80 -9.89 22.83
N LEU A 241 -5.36 -9.14 21.81
CA LEU A 241 -5.46 -7.67 21.82
C LEU A 241 -6.90 -7.19 21.63
N THR A 242 -7.73 -7.89 20.87
CA THR A 242 -9.16 -7.55 20.75
C THR A 242 -9.87 -7.70 22.10
N ARG A 243 -9.59 -8.79 22.83
CA ARG A 243 -10.11 -9.01 24.18
C ARG A 243 -9.59 -7.95 25.15
N SER A 244 -8.28 -7.68 25.13
CA SER A 244 -7.65 -6.68 25.98
C SER A 244 -8.21 -5.27 25.72
N ALA A 245 -8.46 -4.92 24.46
CA ALA A 245 -9.09 -3.64 24.11
C ALA A 245 -10.49 -3.53 24.71
N ALA A 246 -11.31 -4.58 24.64
CA ALA A 246 -12.64 -4.58 25.25
C ALA A 246 -12.60 -4.51 26.80
N GLU A 247 -11.55 -5.04 27.42
CA GLU A 247 -11.36 -5.03 28.88
C GLU A 247 -10.84 -3.67 29.40
N PHE A 248 -9.80 -3.12 28.76
CA PHE A 248 -9.08 -1.94 29.25
C PHE A 248 -9.61 -0.61 28.69
N LEU A 249 -10.30 -0.61 27.55
CA LEU A 249 -10.72 0.62 26.87
C LEU A 249 -12.26 0.73 26.91
N PRO A 250 -12.82 1.49 27.86
CA PRO A 250 -14.26 1.74 27.87
C PRO A 250 -14.67 2.49 26.60
N GLN A 251 -15.88 2.24 26.09
CA GLN A 251 -16.38 2.99 24.94
C GLN A 251 -16.53 4.46 25.30
N SER A 252 -15.82 5.33 24.59
CA SER A 252 -16.03 6.77 24.68
C SER A 252 -17.40 7.13 24.11
N SER A 253 -18.18 7.92 24.83
CA SER A 253 -19.43 8.51 24.37
C SER A 253 -19.25 9.84 23.64
N GLU A 254 -18.07 10.45 23.74
CA GLU A 254 -17.79 11.76 23.14
C GLU A 254 -17.14 11.60 21.77
N ARG A 255 -17.69 12.30 20.78
CA ARG A 255 -17.07 12.41 19.45
C ARG A 255 -15.93 13.42 19.53
N SER A 256 -14.71 12.95 19.31
CA SER A 256 -13.55 13.79 19.07
C SER A 256 -13.67 14.53 17.74
N ASP A 257 -12.82 15.54 17.55
CA ASP A 257 -12.65 16.19 16.24
C ASP A 257 -12.14 15.17 15.21
N TRP A 258 -12.45 15.37 13.94
CA TRP A 258 -12.11 14.43 12.87
C TRP A 258 -10.61 14.35 12.59
N CYS A 259 -9.84 15.36 13.00
CA CYS A 259 -8.39 15.42 12.83
C CYS A 259 -7.73 16.00 14.08
N GLN A 260 -6.90 15.20 14.74
CA GLN A 260 -6.21 15.61 15.97
C GLN A 260 -4.72 15.29 15.87
N LEU A 261 -3.86 16.29 16.12
CA LEU A 261 -2.45 16.05 16.38
C LEU A 261 -2.30 15.54 17.82
N VAL A 262 -2.04 14.24 17.97
CA VAL A 262 -1.97 13.56 19.27
C VAL A 262 -0.60 13.72 19.91
N ASP A 263 0.45 13.58 19.10
CA ASP A 263 1.83 13.68 19.58
C ASP A 263 2.75 14.16 18.44
N TYR A 264 3.85 14.80 18.82
CA TYR A 264 4.92 15.17 17.91
C TYR A 264 6.24 15.35 18.66
N ASP A 265 7.34 15.19 17.94
CA ASP A 265 8.65 15.43 18.48
C ASP A 265 8.89 16.92 18.74
N ARG A 266 8.99 17.32 20.02
CA ARG A 266 9.23 18.72 20.41
C ARG A 266 10.56 19.26 19.92
N GLU A 267 11.52 18.39 19.61
CA GLU A 267 12.83 18.72 19.05
C GLU A 267 12.89 18.45 17.54
N VAL A 268 11.74 18.31 16.85
CA VAL A 268 11.66 17.97 15.42
C VAL A 268 12.56 18.85 14.56
N GLU A 269 12.47 20.17 14.72
CA GLU A 269 13.29 21.11 13.95
C GLU A 269 14.78 20.92 14.26
N ASN A 270 15.14 20.74 15.54
CA ASN A 270 16.52 20.52 15.94
C ASN A 270 17.07 19.24 15.31
N ARG A 271 16.30 18.15 15.29
CA ARG A 271 16.73 16.87 14.70
C ARG A 271 16.89 16.96 13.19
N ILE A 272 15.97 17.63 12.50
CA ILE A 272 16.04 17.86 11.05
C ILE A 272 17.28 18.69 10.71
N LEU A 273 17.44 19.86 11.36
CA LEU A 273 18.59 20.73 11.11
C LEU A 273 19.91 20.04 11.46
N THR A 274 19.94 19.27 12.54
CA THR A 274 21.12 18.47 12.93
C THR A 274 21.43 17.41 11.86
N ALA A 275 20.43 16.67 11.37
CA ALA A 275 20.64 15.66 10.34
C ALA A 275 21.18 16.27 9.04
N CYS A 276 20.63 17.42 8.62
CA CYS A 276 21.12 18.17 7.46
C CYS A 276 22.59 18.59 7.65
N LEU A 277 22.92 19.28 8.74
CA LEU A 277 24.29 19.73 8.98
C LEU A 277 25.26 18.59 9.32
N TYR A 278 24.79 17.46 9.86
CA TYR A 278 25.59 16.27 10.08
C TYR A 278 26.00 15.61 8.75
N ARG A 279 25.10 15.57 7.77
CA ARG A 279 25.41 15.02 6.44
C ARG A 279 26.42 15.87 5.68
N PHE A 280 26.28 17.20 5.76
CA PHE A 280 27.10 18.14 4.98
C PHE A 280 28.26 18.74 5.77
N GLY A 281 28.30 18.54 7.08
CA GLY A 281 29.37 18.95 7.99
C GLY A 281 30.17 17.74 8.46
N GLY A 282 31.46 17.94 8.77
CA GLY A 282 32.35 16.86 9.19
C GLY A 282 32.31 16.53 10.70
N ASN A 283 31.31 17.02 11.43
CA ASN A 283 31.23 16.89 12.89
C ASN A 283 30.37 15.69 13.30
N ASP A 284 30.58 15.18 14.52
CA ASP A 284 29.71 14.17 15.08
C ASP A 284 28.29 14.71 15.38
N TYR A 285 27.34 13.79 15.52
CA TYR A 285 25.93 14.15 15.70
C TYR A 285 25.67 14.91 17.00
N ALA A 286 26.30 14.50 18.11
CA ALA A 286 26.07 15.09 19.42
C ALA A 286 26.59 16.54 19.46
N HIS A 287 27.77 16.79 18.89
CA HIS A 287 28.31 18.13 18.72
C HIS A 287 27.41 19.01 17.84
N THR A 288 26.97 18.48 16.69
CA THR A 288 26.08 19.21 15.77
C THR A 288 24.77 19.58 16.45
N LEU A 289 24.14 18.65 17.18
CA LEU A 289 22.90 18.91 17.92
C LEU A 289 23.07 19.98 19.00
N SER A 290 24.17 19.92 19.75
CA SER A 290 24.51 20.94 20.75
C SER A 290 24.63 22.32 20.10
N SER A 291 25.27 22.41 18.93
CA SER A 291 25.40 23.66 18.18
C SER A 291 24.04 24.17 17.68
N ILE A 292 23.19 23.30 17.11
CA ILE A 292 21.84 23.64 16.64
C ILE A 292 20.97 24.20 17.76
N ARG A 293 21.00 23.60 18.96
CA ARG A 293 20.23 24.06 20.13
C ARG A 293 20.58 25.48 20.58
N ASN A 294 21.82 25.90 20.31
CA ASN A 294 22.32 27.23 20.67
C ASN A 294 22.15 28.25 19.52
N LEU A 295 21.60 27.87 18.37
CA LEU A 295 21.37 28.81 17.28
C LEU A 295 20.25 29.80 17.61
N ILE A 296 20.47 31.05 17.20
CA ILE A 296 19.46 32.08 17.28
C ILE A 296 18.36 31.88 16.20
N PRO A 297 17.13 32.38 16.42
CA PRO A 297 16.01 32.16 15.49
C PRO A 297 16.29 32.56 14.04
N THR A 298 17.07 33.62 13.80
CA THR A 298 17.40 34.09 12.44
C THR A 298 18.27 33.09 11.68
N ASP A 299 19.23 32.46 12.35
CA ASP A 299 20.08 31.44 11.73
C ASP A 299 19.29 30.17 11.43
N ARG A 300 18.38 29.80 12.34
CA ARG A 300 17.45 28.67 12.13
C ARG A 300 16.56 28.91 10.92
N GLN A 301 15.99 30.11 10.80
CA GLN A 301 15.17 30.47 9.65
C GLN A 301 15.97 30.44 8.34
N ARG A 302 17.22 30.92 8.34
CA ARG A 302 18.11 30.82 7.18
C ARG A 302 18.33 29.37 6.76
N LEU A 303 18.65 28.48 7.70
CA LEU A 303 18.83 27.05 7.41
C LEU A 303 17.55 26.41 6.87
N ALA A 304 16.38 26.71 7.47
CA ALA A 304 15.10 26.20 6.98
C ALA A 304 14.80 26.66 5.54
N GLN A 305 15.13 27.92 5.21
CA GLN A 305 15.01 28.44 3.85
C GLN A 305 15.95 27.73 2.88
N GLU A 306 17.21 27.49 3.26
CA GLU A 306 18.17 26.75 2.44
C GLU A 306 17.69 25.31 2.14
N ILE A 307 16.97 24.68 3.07
CA ILE A 307 16.43 23.33 2.91
C ILE A 307 15.18 23.30 2.01
N LEU A 308 14.30 24.29 2.11
CA LEU A 308 12.94 24.21 1.55
C LEU A 308 12.64 25.15 0.39
N ALA A 309 13.36 26.27 0.24
CA ALA A 309 12.95 27.36 -0.66
C ALA A 309 12.98 27.00 -2.15
N SER A 310 13.85 26.08 -2.56
CA SER A 310 13.98 25.64 -3.96
C SER A 310 13.25 24.33 -4.26
N LEU A 311 12.34 23.87 -3.37
CA LEU A 311 11.57 22.66 -3.61
C LEU A 311 10.52 22.89 -4.71
N GLU A 312 10.71 22.23 -5.84
CA GLU A 312 9.72 22.19 -6.91
C GLU A 312 8.66 21.11 -6.67
N LYS A 313 7.51 21.24 -7.34
CA LYS A 313 6.30 20.42 -7.13
C LYS A 313 6.52 18.90 -7.16
N PHE A 314 7.49 18.40 -7.93
CA PHE A 314 7.72 16.96 -8.12
C PHE A 314 9.06 16.48 -7.56
N VAL A 315 9.77 17.34 -6.82
CA VAL A 315 11.05 17.00 -6.21
C VAL A 315 10.78 16.29 -4.89
N ILE A 316 11.38 15.10 -4.72
CA ILE A 316 11.42 14.43 -3.43
C ILE A 316 12.40 15.22 -2.55
N PRO A 317 11.97 15.73 -1.38
CA PRO A 317 12.84 16.54 -0.54
C PRO A 317 13.97 15.72 0.06
N LEU A 318 14.89 16.42 0.74
CA LEU A 318 15.98 15.79 1.47
C LEU A 318 15.46 14.72 2.44
N ARG A 319 16.13 13.57 2.46
CA ARG A 319 15.79 12.44 3.34
C ARG A 319 15.84 12.81 4.81
N GLU A 320 16.64 13.81 5.17
CA GLU A 320 16.79 14.34 6.52
C GLU A 320 15.47 14.92 7.08
N LEU A 321 14.51 15.27 6.23
CA LEU A 321 13.16 15.64 6.69
C LEU A 321 12.40 14.47 7.31
N GLU A 322 12.76 13.22 7.02
CA GLU A 322 12.16 12.01 7.61
C GLU A 322 12.46 11.86 9.11
N TYR A 323 13.37 12.67 9.67
CA TYR A 323 13.63 12.69 11.13
C TYR A 323 12.49 13.36 11.91
N GLY A 324 11.59 14.09 11.24
CA GLY A 324 10.40 14.64 11.85
C GLY A 324 9.26 13.64 11.90
N ASN A 325 8.66 13.48 13.09
CA ASN A 325 7.56 12.55 13.32
C ASN A 325 6.39 13.27 13.98
N PHE A 326 5.20 13.01 13.45
CA PHE A 326 3.92 13.50 13.94
C PHE A 326 2.94 12.32 14.01
N THR A 327 2.14 12.28 15.07
CA THR A 327 1.10 11.27 15.27
C THR A 327 -0.26 11.96 15.19
N PHE A 328 -1.06 11.57 14.21
CA PHE A 328 -2.42 12.06 14.05
C PHE A 328 -3.43 10.97 14.36
N ASP A 329 -4.51 11.34 15.04
CA ASP A 329 -5.75 10.58 15.07
C ASP A 329 -6.72 11.18 14.06
N LEU A 330 -7.25 10.33 13.17
CA LEU A 330 -8.04 10.74 12.00
C LEU A 330 -9.31 9.91 11.90
N MET A 331 -10.45 10.60 11.80
CA MET A 331 -11.72 10.02 11.40
C MET A 331 -11.95 10.31 9.92
N LEU A 332 -11.93 9.26 9.10
CA LEU A 332 -12.12 9.35 7.65
C LEU A 332 -13.20 8.38 7.20
N ASP A 333 -13.94 8.77 6.16
CA ASP A 333 -14.73 7.81 5.39
C ASP A 333 -13.80 6.84 4.63
N GLN A 334 -14.36 5.75 4.10
CA GLN A 334 -13.58 4.76 3.38
C GLN A 334 -12.88 5.37 2.15
N GLY A 335 -13.56 6.23 1.37
CA GLY A 335 -12.95 6.90 0.22
C GLY A 335 -11.76 7.78 0.60
N GLY A 336 -11.90 8.58 1.66
CA GLY A 336 -10.82 9.40 2.23
C GLY A 336 -9.62 8.59 2.68
N TYR A 337 -9.84 7.48 3.40
CA TYR A 337 -8.76 6.58 3.83
C TYR A 337 -8.05 5.92 2.64
N PHE A 338 -8.76 5.55 1.57
CA PHE A 338 -8.15 5.00 0.36
C PHE A 338 -7.24 5.99 -0.38
N GLU A 339 -7.48 7.31 -0.26
CA GLU A 339 -6.54 8.32 -0.78
C GLU A 339 -5.33 8.46 0.14
N LEU A 340 -5.53 8.51 1.47
CA LEU A 340 -4.45 8.63 2.45
C LEU A 340 -3.48 7.44 2.40
N LYS A 341 -4.01 6.20 2.32
CA LYS A 341 -3.20 4.99 2.39
C LYS A 341 -2.22 4.81 1.23
N ARG A 342 -2.42 5.52 0.12
CA ARG A 342 -1.48 5.54 -1.02
C ARG A 342 -0.12 6.13 -0.66
N HIS A 343 -0.02 6.90 0.41
CA HIS A 343 1.24 7.38 0.98
C HIS A 343 1.89 6.27 1.82
N ARG A 344 2.44 5.26 1.15
CA ARG A 344 2.87 3.97 1.74
C ARG A 344 4.02 4.05 2.75
N MET A 345 4.76 5.16 2.78
CA MET A 345 5.86 5.34 3.74
C MET A 345 5.39 5.80 5.13
N MET A 346 4.12 6.16 5.28
CA MET A 346 3.54 6.46 6.60
C MET A 346 3.29 5.17 7.39
N THR A 347 3.45 5.24 8.70
CA THR A 347 2.96 4.18 9.60
C THR A 347 1.49 4.45 9.89
N GLN A 348 0.62 3.52 9.48
CA GLN A 348 -0.83 3.65 9.58
C GLN A 348 -1.38 2.48 10.39
N THR A 349 -2.28 2.76 11.34
CA THR A 349 -2.97 1.74 12.14
C THR A 349 -4.47 1.99 12.05
N PRO A 350 -5.16 1.44 11.03
CA PRO A 350 -6.60 1.61 10.87
C PRO A 350 -7.36 0.78 11.92
N GLN A 351 -8.49 1.33 12.39
CA GLN A 351 -9.49 0.53 13.10
C GLN A 351 -10.34 -0.27 12.09
N MET A 352 -11.07 -1.28 12.57
CA MET A 352 -12.04 -1.98 11.73
C MET A 352 -13.07 -1.00 11.17
N LEU A 353 -13.40 -1.14 9.88
CA LEU A 353 -14.46 -0.38 9.25
C LEU A 353 -15.82 -0.76 9.86
N THR A 354 -16.50 0.21 10.48
CA THR A 354 -17.82 0.00 11.10
C THR A 354 -18.72 1.21 10.89
N THR A 355 -20.01 1.07 11.19
CA THR A 355 -21.00 2.16 11.16
C THR A 355 -21.07 2.93 12.49
N ARG A 356 -20.20 2.64 13.47
CA ARG A 356 -20.26 3.25 14.83
C ARG A 356 -20.01 4.76 14.81
N LEU A 357 -19.18 5.23 13.88
CA LEU A 357 -18.88 6.64 13.69
C LEU A 357 -19.89 7.35 12.77
N GLY A 358 -20.90 6.62 12.28
CA GLY A 358 -21.93 7.12 11.37
C GLY A 358 -21.78 6.57 9.95
N TYR A 359 -22.40 7.28 9.03
CA TYR A 359 -22.36 7.04 7.58
C TYR A 359 -21.85 8.33 6.92
N ALA A 360 -21.19 8.17 5.77
CA ALA A 360 -20.69 9.29 4.99
C ALA A 360 -21.81 10.05 4.26
#